data_AF-A0A9P5YHS7-F1
#
_entry.id   AF-A0A9P5YHS7-F1
#
_cell.length_a   1.000
_cell.length_b   1.000
_cell.length_c   1.000
_cell.angle_alpha   90.00
_cell.angle_beta   90.00
_cell.angle_gamma   90.00
#
_symmetry.space_group_name_H-M   'P 1'
#
loop_
_entity.id
_entity.type
_entity.pdbx_description
1 polymer ?
#
loop_
_entity_poly.entity_id
_entity_poly.type
_entity_poly.pdbx_seq_one_letter_code
_entity_poly.pdbx_strand_id
1 'polypeptide(L)'
;WRQGEAIVKQQIAASIPDSLFMKIRGEGTALNIWKSLSDTFQSKSRMVAMDLRRRLQQERCSENGNIRAHFAKLRTMREDLAVLGHSLSEDELYTIILGSLP
;
A
#
# COMPACT_ATOMS: atom_id res chain seq x y z
N TRP A 1 -27.78 -21.79 -2.08
CA TRP A 1 -26.50 -21.66 -1.34
C TRP A 1 -25.31 -22.25 -2.09
N ARG A 2 -25.22 -23.58 -2.28
CA ARG A 2 -24.06 -24.24 -2.94
C ARG A 2 -23.73 -23.73 -4.35
N GLN A 3 -24.75 -23.48 -5.18
CA GLN A 3 -24.55 -22.95 -6.53
C GLN A 3 -24.01 -21.51 -6.52
N GLY A 4 -24.52 -20.66 -5.61
CA GLY A 4 -24.01 -19.29 -5.45
C GLY A 4 -22.55 -19.28 -4.98
N GLU A 5 -22.19 -20.19 -4.08
CA GLU A 5 -20.80 -20.33 -3.63
C GLU A 5 -19.86 -20.76 -4.76
N ALA A 6 -20.28 -21.71 -5.61
CA ALA A 6 -19.50 -22.13 -6.77
C ALA A 6 -19.28 -21.00 -7.78
N ILE A 7 -20.33 -20.22 -8.07
CA ILE A 7 -20.26 -19.06 -8.97
C ILE A 7 -19.25 -18.02 -8.45
N VAL A 8 -19.31 -17.70 -7.14
CA VAL A 8 -18.39 -16.72 -6.55
C VAL A 8 -16.94 -17.25 -6.57
N LYS A 9 -16.71 -18.52 -6.24
CA LYS A 9 -15.36 -19.13 -6.32
C LYS A 9 -14.79 -19.07 -7.73
N GLN A 10 -15.60 -19.39 -8.75
CA GLN A 10 -15.18 -19.33 -10.14
C GLN A 10 -14.86 -17.90 -10.58
N GLN A 11 -15.70 -16.93 -10.20
CA GLN A 11 -15.47 -15.52 -10.54
C GLN A 11 -14.18 -14.99 -9.91
N ILE A 12 -13.93 -15.33 -8.64
CA ILE A 12 -12.68 -14.97 -7.96
C ILE A 12 -11.49 -15.61 -8.69
N ALA A 13 -11.54 -16.91 -8.98
CA ALA A 13 -10.47 -17.63 -9.66
C ALA A 13 -10.14 -17.04 -11.05
N ALA A 14 -11.15 -16.62 -11.81
CA ALA A 14 -10.96 -16.02 -13.13
C ALA A 14 -10.36 -14.59 -13.08
N SER A 15 -10.50 -13.90 -11.95
CA SER A 15 -10.06 -12.51 -11.76
C SER A 15 -8.62 -12.37 -11.23
N ILE A 16 -7.97 -13.48 -10.85
CA ILE A 16 -6.64 -13.46 -10.22
C ILE A 16 -5.63 -14.30 -11.01
N PRO A 17 -4.33 -13.96 -10.94
CA PRO A 17 -3.26 -14.81 -11.47
C PRO A 17 -3.21 -16.19 -10.82
N ASP A 18 -2.80 -17.20 -11.58
CA ASP A 18 -2.66 -18.60 -11.11
C ASP A 18 -1.79 -18.73 -9.87
N SER A 19 -0.74 -17.91 -9.75
CA SER A 19 0.16 -17.92 -8.58
C SER A 19 -0.54 -17.50 -7.27
N LEU A 20 -1.56 -16.64 -7.35
CA LEU A 20 -2.39 -16.27 -6.21
C LEU A 20 -3.48 -17.31 -5.98
N PHE A 21 -4.08 -17.85 -7.06
CA PHE A 21 -5.05 -18.93 -6.97
C PHE A 21 -4.48 -20.17 -6.25
N MET A 22 -3.25 -20.57 -6.57
CA MET A 22 -2.58 -21.71 -5.93
C MET A 22 -2.44 -21.58 -4.42
N LYS A 23 -2.39 -20.35 -3.89
CA LYS A 23 -2.27 -20.11 -2.43
C LYS A 23 -3.60 -20.24 -1.70
N ILE A 24 -4.72 -19.95 -2.38
CA ILE A 24 -6.06 -19.85 -1.75
C ILE A 24 -6.98 -21.01 -2.13
N ARG A 25 -6.60 -21.86 -3.10
CA ARG A 25 -7.42 -22.99 -3.59
C ARG A 25 -7.77 -24.04 -2.52
N GLY A 26 -7.06 -24.06 -1.39
CA GLY A 26 -7.33 -24.96 -0.27
C GLY A 26 -8.44 -24.47 0.67
N GLU A 27 -8.89 -23.22 0.52
CA GLU A 27 -9.90 -22.62 1.38
C GLU A 27 -11.30 -23.17 1.09
N GLY A 28 -11.99 -23.64 2.13
CA GLY A 28 -13.26 -24.37 2.00
C GLY A 28 -14.44 -23.53 1.51
N THR A 29 -14.41 -22.20 1.70
CA THR A 29 -15.53 -21.31 1.36
C THR A 29 -15.11 -20.09 0.54
N ALA A 30 -16.02 -19.58 -0.28
CA ALA A 30 -15.79 -18.33 -1.03
C ALA A 30 -15.46 -17.15 -0.11
N LEU A 31 -16.07 -17.10 1.08
CA LEU A 31 -15.78 -16.10 2.11
C LEU A 31 -14.34 -16.19 2.61
N ASN A 32 -13.85 -17.40 2.90
CA ASN A 32 -12.47 -17.59 3.36
C ASN A 32 -11.45 -17.23 2.27
N ILE A 33 -11.73 -17.61 1.02
CA ILE A 33 -10.93 -17.21 -0.15
C ILE A 33 -10.83 -15.68 -0.23
N TRP A 34 -11.97 -14.99 -0.15
CA TRP A 34 -12.00 -13.53 -0.20
C TRP A 34 -11.25 -12.87 0.96
N LYS A 35 -11.43 -13.38 2.20
CA LYS A 35 -10.70 -12.90 3.38
C LYS A 35 -9.20 -13.09 3.25
N SER A 36 -8.74 -14.28 2.86
CA SER A 36 -7.32 -14.58 2.67
C SER A 36 -6.66 -13.69 1.60
N LEU A 37 -7.38 -13.44 0.49
CA LEU A 37 -6.97 -12.46 -0.52
C LEU A 37 -6.86 -11.06 0.10
N SER A 38 -7.92 -10.58 0.73
CA SER A 38 -7.98 -9.26 1.36
C SER A 38 -6.83 -9.06 2.34
N ASP A 39 -6.59 -10.02 3.24
CA ASP A 39 -5.52 -9.97 4.24
C ASP A 39 -4.14 -9.94 3.59
N THR A 40 -3.92 -10.74 2.54
CA THR A 40 -2.65 -10.76 1.80
C THR A 40 -2.37 -9.41 1.14
N PHE A 41 -3.37 -8.81 0.48
CA PHE A 41 -3.21 -7.51 -0.17
C PHE A 41 -3.11 -6.36 0.83
N GLN A 42 -3.86 -6.40 1.93
CA GLN A 42 -3.79 -5.40 3.00
C GLN A 42 -2.45 -5.44 3.72
N SER A 43 -1.92 -6.64 4.01
CA SER A 43 -0.58 -6.81 4.59
C SER A 43 0.52 -6.23 3.68
N LYS A 44 0.44 -6.53 2.38
CA LYS A 44 1.35 -5.93 1.38
C LYS A 44 1.22 -4.41 1.31
N SER A 45 0.00 -3.88 1.29
CA SER A 45 -0.27 -2.44 1.31
C SER A 45 0.35 -1.76 2.54
N ARG A 46 0.19 -2.37 3.72
CA ARG A 46 0.79 -1.89 4.97
C ARG A 46 2.32 -1.89 4.92
N MET A 47 2.92 -2.95 4.39
CA MET A 47 4.38 -3.03 4.24
C MET A 47 4.92 -1.95 3.28
N VAL A 48 4.22 -1.73 2.16
CA VAL A 48 4.55 -0.66 1.21
C VAL A 48 4.44 0.72 1.87
N ALA A 49 3.37 0.96 2.64
CA ALA A 49 3.20 2.21 3.37
C ALA A 49 4.31 2.44 4.41
N MET A 50 4.73 1.40 5.14
CA MET A 50 5.84 1.49 6.09
C MET A 50 7.17 1.81 5.42
N ASP A 51 7.49 1.16 4.29
CA ASP A 51 8.71 1.46 3.54
C ASP A 51 8.69 2.88 2.97
N LEU A 52 7.56 3.31 2.40
CA LEU A 52 7.39 4.66 1.87
C LEU A 52 7.55 5.72 2.97
N ARG A 53 6.97 5.49 4.16
CA ARG A 53 7.13 6.36 5.33
C ARG A 53 8.58 6.45 5.78
N ARG A 54 9.30 5.33 5.82
CA ARG A 54 10.74 5.29 6.13
C ARG A 54 11.53 6.12 5.12
N ARG A 55 11.27 5.93 3.82
CA ARG A 55 11.95 6.67 2.74
C ARG A 55 11.69 8.17 2.85
N LEU A 56 10.44 8.57 3.10
CA LEU A 56 10.08 9.97 3.30
C LEU A 56 10.87 10.61 4.45
N GLN A 57 11.01 9.92 5.58
CA GLN A 57 11.77 10.41 6.74
C GLN A 57 13.28 10.54 6.48
N GLN A 58 13.82 9.70 5.59
CA GLN A 58 15.25 9.67 5.23
C GLN A 58 15.60 10.60 4.06
N GLU A 59 14.60 11.13 3.35
CA GLU A 59 14.82 12.00 2.21
C GLU A 59 15.51 13.30 2.65
N ARG A 60 16.55 13.72 1.92
CA ARG A 60 17.31 14.94 2.18
C ARG A 60 17.50 15.70 0.89
N CYS A 61 17.36 17.01 0.95
CA CYS A 61 17.74 17.90 -0.12
C CYS A 61 19.26 18.03 -0.13
N SER A 62 19.89 17.89 -1.29
CA SER A 62 21.32 18.16 -1.43
C SER A 62 21.61 19.65 -1.25
N GLU A 63 22.84 19.99 -0.83
CA GLU A 63 23.30 21.36 -0.57
C GLU A 63 23.12 22.31 -1.76
N ASN A 64 23.30 21.80 -2.99
CA ASN A 64 23.03 22.51 -4.25
C ASN A 64 21.78 21.99 -4.97
N GLY A 65 20.88 21.33 -4.24
CA GLY A 65 19.69 20.68 -4.76
C GLY A 65 18.56 21.67 -5.08
N ASN A 66 17.71 21.29 -6.03
CA ASN A 66 16.49 22.06 -6.32
C ASN A 66 15.44 21.82 -5.22
N ILE A 67 15.34 22.77 -4.29
CA ILE A 67 14.39 22.73 -3.16
C ILE A 67 12.94 22.56 -3.64
N ARG A 68 12.55 23.20 -4.75
CA ARG A 68 11.20 23.07 -5.31
C ARG A 68 10.91 21.65 -5.77
N ALA A 69 11.87 21.01 -6.44
CA ALA A 69 11.74 19.62 -6.86
C ALA A 69 11.72 18.67 -5.65
N HIS A 70 12.52 18.97 -4.62
CA HIS A 70 12.52 18.22 -3.36
C HIS A 70 11.15 18.28 -2.66
N PHE A 71 10.55 19.47 -2.50
CA PHE A 71 9.21 19.59 -1.91
C PHE A 71 8.13 18.93 -2.76
N ALA A 72 8.24 18.98 -4.10
CA ALA A 72 7.33 18.23 -4.96
C ALA A 72 7.42 16.72 -4.69
N LYS A 73 8.64 16.18 -4.53
CA LYS A 73 8.88 14.77 -4.18
C LYS A 73 8.28 14.40 -2.82
N LEU A 74 8.54 15.19 -1.77
CA LEU A 74 7.95 14.96 -0.44
C LEU A 74 6.42 15.00 -0.47
N ARG A 75 5.85 15.92 -1.27
CA ARG A 75 4.41 16.03 -1.45
C ARG A 75 3.83 14.78 -2.12
N THR A 76 4.43 14.29 -3.20
CA THR A 76 3.99 13.06 -3.87
C THR A 76 4.04 11.87 -2.91
N MET A 77 5.13 11.70 -2.16
CA MET A 77 5.23 10.61 -1.18
C MET A 77 4.16 10.69 -0.08
N ARG A 78 3.79 11.90 0.36
CA ARG A 78 2.69 12.11 1.31
C ARG A 78 1.32 11.75 0.70
N GLU A 79 1.09 12.11 -0.55
CA GLU A 79 -0.15 11.80 -1.27
C GLU A 79 -0.29 10.28 -1.47
N ASP A 80 0.78 9.59 -1.85
CA ASP A 80 0.82 8.13 -1.96
C ASP A 80 0.52 7.43 -0.62
N LEU A 81 1.05 7.96 0.48
CA LEU A 81 0.72 7.46 1.83
C LEU A 81 -0.78 7.64 2.16
N ALA A 82 -1.39 8.76 1.76
CA ALA A 82 -2.81 9.00 1.99
C ALA A 82 -3.69 8.02 1.18
N VAL A 83 -3.31 7.69 -0.06
CA VAL A 83 -3.99 6.68 -0.89
C VAL A 83 -3.97 5.30 -0.23
N LEU A 84 -2.89 4.98 0.49
CA LEU A 84 -2.75 3.72 1.24
C LEU A 84 -3.46 3.74 2.61
N GLY A 85 -4.16 4.82 2.96
CA GLY A 85 -4.82 4.98 4.26
C GLY A 85 -3.88 5.32 5.41
N HIS A 86 -2.65 5.76 5.11
CA HIS A 86 -1.58 6.05 6.06
C HIS A 86 -1.18 7.53 6.04
N SER A 87 -2.17 8.43 6.10
CA SER A 87 -1.96 9.88 6.12
C SER A 87 -1.06 10.33 7.29
N LEU A 88 -0.25 11.36 7.04
CA LEU A 88 0.57 12.03 8.05
C LEU A 88 -0.18 13.23 8.64
N SER A 89 0.05 13.53 9.91
CA SER A 89 -0.40 14.79 10.49
C SER A 89 0.39 15.98 9.92
N GLU A 90 -0.14 17.18 10.06
CA GLU A 90 0.57 18.39 9.65
C GLU A 90 1.88 18.56 10.43
N ASP A 91 1.88 18.32 11.75
CA ASP A 91 3.08 18.42 12.60
C ASP A 91 4.18 17.43 12.19
N GLU A 92 3.80 16.19 11.85
CA GLU A 92 4.73 15.18 11.32
C GLU A 92 5.34 15.65 10.00
N LEU A 93 4.52 16.24 9.12
CA LEU A 93 4.96 16.77 7.84
C LEU A 93 5.93 17.94 8.02
N TYR A 94 5.62 18.89 8.90
CA TYR A 94 6.51 20.02 9.20
C TYR A 94 7.87 19.55 9.73
N THR A 95 7.86 18.58 10.65
CA THR A 95 9.08 18.02 11.22
C THR A 95 9.96 17.37 10.14
N ILE A 96 9.34 16.60 9.23
CA ILE A 96 10.06 15.97 8.11
C ILE A 96 10.62 17.02 7.16
N ILE A 97 9.82 18.03 6.79
CA ILE A 97 10.24 19.09 5.88
C ILE A 97 11.45 19.82 6.46
N LEU A 98 11.37 20.29 7.71
CA LEU A 98 12.45 21.02 8.37
C LEU A 98 13.72 20.17 8.49
N GLY A 99 13.60 18.89 8.84
CA GLY A 99 14.73 17.97 8.94
C GLY A 99 15.30 17.51 7.58
N SER A 100 14.63 17.86 6.48
CA SER A 100 15.04 17.44 5.13
C SER A 100 15.80 18.50 4.35
N LEU A 101 15.86 19.73 4.84
CA LEU A 101 16.57 20.82 4.19
C LEU A 101 18.10 20.70 4.41
N PRO A 102 18.91 21.30 3.52
CA PRO A 102 20.37 21.33 3.67
C PRO A 102 20.82 22.10 4.90
#